data_AF-A0A7R9R1F5-F1
#
_entry.id   AF-A0A7R9R1F5-F1
#
_cell.length_a   1.000
_cell.length_b   1.000
_cell.length_c   1.000
_cell.angle_alpha   90.00
_cell.angle_beta   90.00
_cell.angle_gamma   90.00
#
_symmetry.space_group_name_H-M   'P 1'
#
loop_
_entity.id
_entity.type
_entity.pdbx_description
1 polymer ?
#
loop_
_entity_poly.entity_id
_entity_poly.type
_entity_poly.pdbx_seq_one_letter_code
_entity_poly.pdbx_strand_id
1 'polypeptide(L)'
;MESIECVGWEKNEKNLLLPRVVDLSALMDPHRLAEGAVDLNLKLMRWRLVPSLDLDAICATKCLILGSGTLGCSVGRGLLAWVKEKCRQEVQLLEQLIDDNDVVFLLMDTRESRWLPTVL
;
A
#
# COMPACT_ATOMS: atom_id res chain seq x y z
N MET A 1 0.09 -6.54 65.30
CA MET A 1 -0.52 -5.82 64.16
C MET A 1 -0.45 -6.81 63.01
N GLU A 2 -1.55 -7.49 62.70
CA GLU A 2 -1.58 -8.49 61.61
C GLU A 2 -1.35 -7.79 60.27
N SER A 3 -0.43 -8.32 59.48
CA SER A 3 -0.15 -7.84 58.13
C SER A 3 -1.28 -8.26 57.19
N ILE A 4 -1.90 -7.29 56.51
CA ILE A 4 -2.91 -7.56 55.48
C ILE A 4 -2.20 -8.17 54.26
N GLU A 5 -2.57 -9.40 53.89
CA GLU A 5 -2.03 -10.10 52.72
C GLU A 5 -2.82 -9.68 51.46
N CYS A 6 -2.13 -9.10 50.48
CA CYS A 6 -2.76 -8.62 49.25
C CYS A 6 -2.66 -9.70 48.15
N VAL A 7 -3.82 -10.18 47.68
CA VAL A 7 -3.95 -11.22 46.63
C VAL A 7 -4.92 -10.74 45.53
N GLY A 8 -5.03 -11.48 44.41
CA GLY A 8 -6.07 -11.22 43.39
C GLY A 8 -5.56 -10.97 41.96
N TRP A 9 -4.27 -11.12 41.70
CA TRP A 9 -3.72 -11.04 40.34
C TRP A 9 -4.33 -12.09 39.42
N GLU A 10 -4.85 -11.66 38.27
CA GLU A 10 -5.36 -12.56 37.24
C GLU A 10 -4.20 -13.36 36.61
N LYS A 11 -4.40 -14.67 36.45
CA LYS A 11 -3.45 -15.53 35.74
C LYS A 11 -3.63 -15.39 34.23
N ASN A 12 -2.54 -15.48 33.48
CA ASN A 12 -2.60 -15.60 32.02
C ASN A 12 -3.16 -16.97 31.58
N GLU A 13 -3.31 -17.18 30.27
CA GLU A 13 -3.80 -18.45 29.69
C GLU A 13 -2.94 -19.67 30.08
N LYS A 14 -1.69 -19.45 30.48
CA LYS A 14 -0.74 -20.48 30.96
C LYS A 14 -0.79 -20.66 32.48
N ASN A 15 -1.80 -20.11 33.16
CA ASN A 15 -1.95 -20.12 34.62
C ASN A 15 -0.81 -19.45 35.41
N LEU A 16 -0.04 -18.55 34.78
CA LEU A 16 1.05 -17.81 35.41
C LEU A 16 0.58 -16.40 35.80
N LEU A 17 1.07 -15.89 36.94
CA LEU A 17 0.85 -14.52 37.40
C LEU A 17 1.77 -13.56 36.64
N LEU A 18 1.47 -13.34 35.35
CA LEU A 18 2.23 -12.48 34.44
C LEU A 18 1.29 -11.55 33.69
N PRO A 19 1.75 -10.34 33.30
CA PRO A 19 0.95 -9.41 32.52
C PRO A 19 0.56 -10.00 31.17
N ARG A 20 -0.65 -9.66 30.69
CA ARG A 20 -1.09 -9.94 29.32
C ARG A 20 -0.74 -8.74 28.45
N VAL A 21 -0.10 -9.00 27.31
CA VAL A 21 0.19 -8.00 26.28
C VAL A 21 -0.56 -8.40 25.02
N VAL A 22 -1.32 -7.46 24.47
CA VAL A 22 -2.13 -7.67 23.26
C VAL A 22 -1.78 -6.57 22.26
N ASP A 23 -1.53 -6.96 21.01
CA ASP A 23 -1.36 -6.02 19.91
C ASP A 23 -2.74 -5.64 19.35
N LEU A 24 -3.11 -4.36 19.51
CA LEU A 24 -4.36 -3.80 19.00
C LEU A 24 -4.17 -3.00 17.70
N SER A 25 -2.96 -3.00 17.12
CA SER A 25 -2.66 -2.20 15.92
C SER A 25 -3.60 -2.54 14.75
N ALA A 26 -3.98 -3.80 14.55
CA ALA A 26 -4.94 -4.17 13.51
C ALA A 26 -6.33 -3.50 13.67
N LEU A 27 -6.67 -3.05 14.88
CA LEU A 27 -7.96 -2.43 15.21
C LEU A 27 -7.87 -0.93 15.50
N MET A 28 -6.68 -0.43 15.87
CA MET A 28 -6.50 0.93 16.39
C MET A 28 -5.44 1.74 15.64
N ASP A 29 -4.61 1.12 14.78
CA ASP A 29 -3.63 1.84 13.97
C ASP A 29 -4.33 2.44 12.73
N PRO A 30 -4.40 3.78 12.60
CA PRO A 30 -5.09 4.43 11.49
C PRO A 30 -4.49 4.08 10.12
N HIS A 31 -3.19 3.79 10.04
CA HIS A 31 -2.55 3.42 8.78
C HIS A 31 -2.98 2.01 8.34
N ARG A 32 -2.94 1.03 9.25
CA ARG A 32 -3.37 -0.35 8.96
C ARG A 32 -4.86 -0.43 8.64
N LEU A 33 -5.68 0.35 9.34
CA LEU A 33 -7.11 0.43 9.07
C LEU A 33 -7.39 1.00 7.67
N ALA A 34 -6.66 2.04 7.26
CA ALA A 34 -6.79 2.61 5.92
C ALA A 34 -6.37 1.60 4.83
N GLU A 35 -5.24 0.91 5.01
CA GLU A 35 -4.77 -0.15 4.12
C GLU A 35 -5.82 -1.27 3.98
N GLY A 36 -6.36 -1.75 5.12
CA GLY A 36 -7.41 -2.76 5.14
C GLY A 36 -8.72 -2.30 4.47
N ALA A 37 -9.08 -1.02 4.59
CA ALA A 37 -10.26 -0.47 3.92
C ALA A 37 -10.10 -0.44 2.39
N VAL A 38 -8.91 -0.07 1.88
CA VAL A 38 -8.60 -0.09 0.44
C VAL A 38 -8.62 -1.53 -0.08
N ASP A 39 -7.96 -2.46 0.58
CA ASP A 39 -7.93 -3.87 0.18
C ASP A 39 -9.34 -4.48 0.15
N LEU A 40 -10.16 -4.19 1.16
CA LEU A 40 -11.55 -4.64 1.20
C LEU A 40 -12.38 -4.03 0.05
N ASN A 41 -12.18 -2.76 -0.27
CA ASN A 41 -12.87 -2.10 -1.37
C ASN A 41 -12.57 -2.78 -2.72
N LEU A 42 -11.30 -3.07 -2.99
CA LEU A 42 -10.87 -3.78 -4.19
C LEU A 42 -11.44 -5.21 -4.24
N LYS A 43 -11.38 -5.94 -3.13
CA LYS A 43 -11.95 -7.30 -3.01
C LYS A 43 -13.46 -7.30 -3.26
N LEU A 44 -14.19 -6.30 -2.76
CA LEU A 44 -15.62 -6.17 -3.01
C LEU A 44 -15.94 -5.93 -4.49
N MET A 45 -15.14 -5.13 -5.21
CA MET A 45 -15.29 -4.98 -6.66
C MET A 45 -15.08 -6.31 -7.39
N ARG A 46 -14.02 -7.05 -7.04
CA ARG A 46 -13.77 -8.40 -7.58
C ARG A 46 -14.94 -9.33 -7.30
N TRP A 47 -15.40 -9.44 -6.06
CA TRP A 47 -16.46 -10.38 -5.69
C TRP A 47 -17.81 -10.05 -6.31
N ARG A 48 -18.15 -8.76 -6.47
CA ARG A 48 -19.50 -8.34 -6.90
C ARG A 48 -19.63 -8.07 -8.39
N LEU A 49 -18.58 -7.57 -9.04
CA LEU A 49 -18.66 -7.09 -10.43
C LEU A 49 -17.87 -7.99 -11.38
N VAL A 50 -16.59 -8.23 -11.07
CA VAL A 50 -15.67 -8.93 -11.99
C VAL A 50 -14.85 -9.97 -11.20
N PRO A 51 -15.38 -11.18 -11.00
CA PRO A 51 -14.69 -12.24 -10.24
C PRO A 51 -13.33 -12.64 -10.83
N SER A 52 -13.18 -12.49 -12.16
CA SER A 52 -11.95 -12.75 -12.90
C SER A 52 -10.90 -11.64 -12.79
N LEU A 53 -11.19 -10.54 -12.08
CA LEU A 53 -10.24 -9.45 -11.89
C LEU A 53 -9.07 -9.92 -11.01
N ASP A 54 -7.87 -9.88 -11.57
CA ASP A 54 -6.65 -10.21 -10.86
C ASP A 54 -6.08 -8.95 -10.17
N LEU A 55 -6.42 -8.80 -8.90
CA LEU A 55 -5.95 -7.70 -8.07
C LEU A 55 -4.46 -7.82 -7.76
N ASP A 56 -3.91 -9.04 -7.74
CA ASP A 56 -2.52 -9.27 -7.35
C ASP A 56 -1.59 -8.87 -8.48
N ALA A 57 -1.96 -9.18 -9.73
CA ALA A 57 -1.24 -8.69 -10.91
C ALA A 57 -1.21 -7.15 -10.96
N ILE A 58 -2.36 -6.49 -10.77
CA ILE A 58 -2.45 -5.01 -10.79
C ILE A 58 -1.60 -4.38 -9.67
N CYS A 59 -1.60 -4.97 -8.48
CA CYS A 59 -0.82 -4.45 -7.36
C CYS A 59 0.69 -4.67 -7.52
N ALA A 60 1.10 -5.70 -8.26
CA ALA A 60 2.50 -6.01 -8.51
C ALA A 60 3.14 -5.12 -9.60
N THR A 61 2.32 -4.57 -10.50
CA THR A 61 2.79 -3.74 -11.62
C THR A 61 3.46 -2.46 -11.13
N LYS A 62 4.76 -2.32 -11.44
CA LYS A 62 5.50 -1.08 -11.23
C LYS A 62 5.23 -0.11 -12.38
N CYS A 63 4.79 1.10 -12.04
CA CYS A 63 4.40 2.11 -13.02
C CYS A 63 5.33 3.33 -12.92
N LEU A 64 6.01 3.66 -14.01
CA LEU A 64 6.76 4.90 -14.17
C LEU A 64 5.88 5.97 -14.81
N ILE A 65 5.76 7.14 -14.17
CA ILE A 65 5.03 8.29 -14.72
C ILE A 65 6.02 9.35 -15.17
N LEU A 66 6.17 9.53 -16.48
CA LEU A 66 7.01 10.57 -17.07
C LEU A 66 6.16 11.80 -17.41
N GLY A 67 6.09 12.73 -16.45
CA GLY A 67 5.37 13.99 -16.59
C GLY A 67 4.43 14.22 -15.42
N SER A 68 4.71 15.23 -14.60
CA SER A 68 3.95 15.59 -13.39
C SER A 68 2.98 16.75 -13.60
N GLY A 69 2.53 16.96 -14.84
CA GLY A 69 1.51 17.95 -15.18
C GLY A 69 0.10 17.49 -14.80
N THR A 70 -0.93 18.13 -15.35
CA THR A 70 -2.34 17.78 -15.08
C THR A 70 -2.63 16.30 -15.31
N LEU A 71 -2.19 15.75 -16.44
CA LEU A 71 -2.38 14.33 -16.77
C LEU A 71 -1.64 13.42 -15.79
N GLY A 72 -0.39 13.74 -15.45
CA GLY A 72 0.39 12.99 -14.47
C GLY A 72 -0.27 12.89 -13.11
N CYS A 73 -0.76 14.03 -12.60
CA CYS A 73 -1.47 14.08 -11.33
C CYS A 73 -2.78 13.27 -11.37
N SER A 74 -3.55 13.36 -12.46
CA SER A 74 -4.79 12.59 -12.62
C SER A 74 -4.53 11.08 -12.69
N VAL A 75 -3.54 10.66 -13.48
CA VAL A 75 -3.14 9.25 -13.59
C VAL A 75 -2.61 8.73 -12.26
N GLY A 76 -1.72 9.49 -11.59
CA GLY A 76 -1.18 9.12 -10.28
C GLY A 76 -2.28 8.94 -9.23
N ARG A 77 -3.27 9.83 -9.17
CA ARG A 77 -4.43 9.67 -8.28
C ARG A 77 -5.27 8.44 -8.63
N GLY A 78 -5.45 8.16 -9.92
CA GLY A 78 -6.13 6.96 -10.38
C GLY A 78 -5.43 5.69 -9.92
N LEU A 79 -4.11 5.59 -10.12
CA LEU A 79 -3.30 4.44 -9.73
C LEU A 79 -3.28 4.22 -8.21
N LEU A 80 -3.24 5.28 -7.40
CA LEU A 80 -3.29 5.17 -5.94
C LEU A 80 -4.56 4.46 -5.42
N ALA A 81 -5.66 4.50 -6.16
CA ALA A 81 -6.88 3.78 -5.77
C ALA A 81 -6.76 2.26 -5.94
N TRP A 82 -5.79 1.79 -6.74
CA TRP A 82 -5.59 0.38 -7.06
C TRP A 82 -4.36 -0.24 -6.39
N VAL A 83 -3.44 0.56 -5.86
CA VAL A 83 -2.15 0.11 -5.31
C VAL A 83 -2.23 -0.07 -3.79
N LYS A 84 -1.79 -1.23 -3.27
CA LYS A 84 -1.76 -1.57 -1.83
C LYS A 84 -0.53 -1.02 -1.08
N GLU A 85 -0.05 0.17 -1.46
CA GLU A 85 1.06 0.91 -0.86
C GLU A 85 2.47 0.26 -0.93
N LYS A 86 3.24 0.71 -1.94
CA LYS A 86 4.70 0.97 -1.81
C LYS A 86 5.19 1.93 -2.90
N CYS A 87 4.59 3.10 -3.04
CA CYS A 87 5.14 4.14 -3.94
C CYS A 87 6.19 4.95 -3.18
N ARG A 88 7.37 4.35 -2.97
CA ARG A 88 8.54 5.09 -2.48
C ARG A 88 9.05 5.89 -3.67
N GLN A 89 9.16 7.21 -3.53
CA GLN A 89 9.73 8.08 -4.56
C GLN A 89 11.18 7.65 -4.83
N GLU A 90 11.41 7.06 -6.00
CA GLU A 90 12.76 6.75 -6.47
C GLU A 90 13.19 7.82 -7.47
N VAL A 91 14.24 8.56 -7.11
CA VAL A 91 14.97 9.45 -8.00
C VAL A 91 16.22 8.69 -8.44
N GLN A 92 16.16 8.09 -9.62
CA GLN A 92 17.28 7.41 -10.28
C GLN A 92 17.45 7.92 -11.73
N LEU A 93 18.43 7.38 -12.45
CA LEU A 93 18.66 7.66 -13.88
C LEU A 93 17.46 7.16 -14.71
N LEU A 94 17.06 7.92 -15.76
CA LEU A 94 15.88 7.63 -16.57
C LEU A 94 15.89 6.23 -17.20
N GLU A 95 17.03 5.75 -17.69
CA GLU A 95 17.17 4.41 -18.29
C GLU A 95 16.90 3.31 -17.26
N GLN A 96 17.51 3.41 -16.07
CA GLN A 96 17.30 2.46 -14.97
C GLN A 96 15.84 2.43 -14.55
N LEU A 97 15.19 3.60 -14.49
CA LEU A 97 13.77 3.69 -14.17
C LEU A 97 12.89 3.05 -15.26
N ILE A 98 13.25 3.15 -16.54
CA ILE A 98 12.49 2.50 -17.61
C ILE A 98 12.63 0.98 -17.51
N ASP A 99 13.86 0.47 -17.34
CA ASP A 99 14.14 -0.96 -17.23
C ASP A 99 13.50 -1.61 -15.99
N ASP A 100 13.44 -0.87 -14.87
CA ASP A 100 12.94 -1.39 -13.60
C ASP A 100 11.40 -1.41 -13.49
N ASN A 101 10.68 -0.76 -14.41
CA ASN A 101 9.22 -0.61 -14.37
C ASN A 101 8.51 -1.42 -15.46
N ASP A 102 7.38 -2.04 -15.11
CA ASP A 102 6.59 -2.87 -16.04
C ASP A 102 5.78 -2.03 -17.04
N VAL A 103 5.38 -0.82 -16.63
CA VAL A 103 4.56 0.09 -17.44
C VAL A 103 5.10 1.52 -17.34
N VAL A 104 5.27 2.18 -18.50
CA VAL A 104 5.72 3.58 -18.58
C VAL A 104 4.62 4.47 -19.17
N PHE A 105 4.18 5.49 -18.42
CA PHE A 105 3.23 6.51 -18.87
C PHE A 105 3.96 7.75 -19.38
N LEU A 106 3.90 8.00 -20.70
CA LEU A 106 4.50 9.17 -21.34
C LEU A 106 3.53 10.36 -21.35
N LEU A 107 3.55 11.15 -20.28
CA LEU A 107 2.62 12.26 -20.03
C LEU A 107 3.28 13.65 -20.12
N MET A 108 4.35 13.74 -20.91
CA MET A 108 5.07 14.99 -21.19
C MET A 108 4.29 15.86 -22.18
N ASP A 109 4.57 17.16 -22.19
CA ASP A 109 3.82 18.19 -22.91
C ASP A 109 4.12 18.25 -24.43
N THR A 110 5.37 18.02 -24.81
CA THR A 110 5.85 18.15 -26.20
C THR A 110 6.02 16.79 -26.91
N ARG A 111 6.07 16.77 -28.24
CA ARG A 111 6.33 15.53 -29.00
C ARG A 111 7.79 15.13 -28.90
N GLU A 112 8.67 16.12 -28.86
CA GLU A 112 10.11 16.00 -28.75
C GLU A 112 10.49 15.36 -27.41
N SER A 113 9.86 15.73 -26.31
CA SER A 113 10.16 15.10 -25.02
C SER A 113 9.83 13.59 -24.97
N ARG A 114 8.94 13.10 -25.84
CA ARG A 114 8.53 11.69 -25.88
C ARG A 114 9.43 10.81 -26.74
N TRP A 115 10.26 11.36 -27.63
CA TRP A 115 11.04 10.54 -28.56
C TRP A 115 12.02 9.62 -27.82
N LEU A 116 12.78 10.15 -26.86
CA LEU A 116 13.83 9.39 -26.18
C LEU A 116 13.24 8.24 -25.32
N PRO A 117 12.25 8.47 -24.45
CA PRO A 117 11.63 7.39 -23.68
C PRO A 117 10.84 6.36 -24.51
N THR A 118 10.55 6.64 -25.79
CA THR A 118 9.88 5.67 -26.67
C THR A 118 10.89 4.76 -27.37
N VAL A 119 12.14 5.21 -27.52
CA VAL A 119 13.21 4.48 -28.23
C VAL A 119 14.03 3.62 -27.28
N LEU A 120 14.21 4.08 -26.04
CA LEU A 120 14.77 3.31 -24.94
C LEU A 120 13.80 2.20 -24.54
#